data_AF-A0A8S9NE31-F1
#
_entry.id   AF-A0A8S9NE31-F1
#
_cell.length_a   1.000
_cell.length_b   1.000
_cell.length_c   1.000
_cell.angle_alpha   90.00
_cell.angle_beta   90.00
_cell.angle_gamma   90.00
#
_symmetry.space_group_name_H-M   'P 1'
#
loop_
_entity.id
_entity.type
_entity.pdbx_description
1 polymer ?
#
loop_
_entity_poly.entity_id
_entity_poly.type
_entity_poly.pdbx_seq_one_letter_code
_entity_poly.pdbx_strand_id
1 'polypeptide(L)'
;MKKPASVTMDHVLLALRESNDEREVRIRSLFDFFDNSTLGFLDYAQIEKGLASLQIPPEYKYARDLFRVCDANRDGRVDYHEFRRYIDAKELELYRIFQAIDIDDEELARFVEHVDKDNNGTITFEEWRDFLLLYPHEATIENIYHHWERVCLIDIGEVAVIPDGISQHVKRSRLLLAGGLAGAVSRTATAPLDRLKVVLQVQRGHAGVLPTVRKIWREDKLTGFFRGNGLNVMKVAPESAIKFCAYEMLKPLIGGEGGGDIGTSVRLLAGGMAGAVAQTAIYRMDLVKTRLQTCVSEGGKAPKLWKLTKDIWVREGPRAFYKGLFPSLLGIVPYAGIDLAAYETLKDLSRTYILHDTEPGPLIQLSCGMTSGALGASCVYPLQVVRTRMQADSSETTMKQEFIKTMRGEGVRGFYRGLLPNLLKVVPVASITYIVYEAMKKNMALD
;
A
#
# COMPACT_ATOMS: atom_id res chain seq x y z
N MET A 1 -43.33 11.87 8.28
CA MET A 1 -42.07 12.29 8.94
C MET A 1 -42.37 12.59 10.40
N LYS A 2 -41.95 11.74 11.34
CA LYS A 2 -42.02 12.07 12.77
C LYS A 2 -41.02 13.23 13.02
N LYS A 3 -41.41 14.28 13.74
CA LYS A 3 -40.45 15.29 14.23
C LYS A 3 -39.37 14.55 15.02
N PRO A 4 -38.07 14.83 14.81
CA PRO A 4 -37.03 14.26 15.66
C PRO A 4 -37.32 14.68 17.10
N ALA A 5 -37.38 13.72 18.01
CA ALA A 5 -37.51 14.02 19.44
C ALA A 5 -36.32 14.90 19.85
N SER A 6 -36.55 15.91 20.70
CA SER A 6 -35.46 16.73 21.22
C SER A 6 -34.54 15.86 22.07
N VAL A 7 -33.36 15.54 21.56
CA VAL A 7 -32.32 14.83 22.32
C VAL A 7 -31.83 15.73 23.45
N THR A 8 -31.97 15.26 24.70
CA THR A 8 -31.49 15.89 25.93
C THR A 8 -30.35 15.07 26.55
N MET A 9 -29.64 15.66 27.51
CA MET A 9 -28.53 14.99 28.22
C MET A 9 -29.00 13.75 29.01
N ASP A 10 -30.25 13.72 29.47
CA ASP A 10 -30.83 12.56 30.14
C ASP A 10 -30.84 11.31 29.25
N HIS A 11 -31.01 11.47 27.93
CA HIS A 11 -30.93 10.35 27.00
C HIS A 11 -29.50 9.82 26.84
N VAL A 12 -28.51 10.72 26.89
CA VAL A 12 -27.07 10.39 26.83
C VAL A 12 -26.67 9.61 28.08
N LEU A 13 -27.05 10.11 29.26
CA LEU A 13 -26.80 9.45 30.56
C LEU A 13 -27.44 8.06 30.62
N LEU A 14 -28.69 7.93 30.15
CA LEU A 14 -29.38 6.64 30.08
C LEU A 14 -28.65 5.64 29.15
N ALA A 15 -28.15 6.11 28.01
CA ALA A 15 -27.44 5.28 27.04
C ALA A 15 -26.07 4.82 27.55
N LEU A 16 -25.38 5.67 28.30
CA LEU A 16 -24.10 5.37 28.94
C LEU A 16 -24.25 4.64 30.29
N ARG A 17 -25.48 4.51 30.80
CA ARG A 17 -25.81 3.93 32.11
C ARG A 17 -25.03 4.58 33.27
N GLU A 18 -24.75 5.88 33.16
CA GLU A 18 -24.01 6.65 34.17
C GLU A 18 -24.90 7.67 34.85
N SER A 19 -24.62 7.96 36.12
CA SER A 19 -25.21 9.09 36.86
C SER A 19 -24.50 10.41 36.52
N ASN A 20 -25.14 11.53 36.88
CA ASN A 20 -24.52 12.86 36.70
C ASN A 20 -23.18 12.99 37.46
N ASP A 21 -23.06 12.37 38.63
CA ASP A 21 -21.84 12.42 39.44
C ASP A 21 -20.71 11.57 38.82
N GLU A 22 -21.04 10.38 38.29
CA GLU A 22 -20.07 9.53 37.58
C GLU A 22 -19.59 10.19 36.28
N ARG A 23 -20.50 10.83 35.55
CA ARG A 23 -20.16 11.63 34.36
C ARG A 23 -19.21 12.76 34.70
N GLU A 24 -19.47 13.49 35.78
CA GLU A 24 -18.61 14.58 36.24
C GLU A 24 -17.19 14.09 36.53
N VAL A 25 -17.07 12.96 37.22
CA VAL A 25 -15.77 12.33 37.52
C VAL A 25 -15.05 11.92 36.23
N ARG A 26 -15.76 11.33 35.25
CA ARG A 26 -15.21 10.94 33.95
C ARG A 26 -14.66 12.12 33.16
N ILE A 27 -15.41 13.22 33.06
CA ILE A 27 -14.97 14.43 32.34
C ILE A 27 -13.76 15.06 33.02
N ARG A 28 -13.72 15.09 34.36
CA ARG A 28 -12.55 15.55 35.13
C ARG A 28 -11.33 14.68 34.89
N SER A 29 -11.48 13.36 34.97
CA SER A 29 -10.38 12.43 34.71
C SER A 29 -9.83 12.55 33.29
N LEU A 30 -10.70 12.81 32.30
CA LEU A 30 -10.27 13.09 30.93
C LEU A 30 -9.53 14.42 30.81
N PHE A 31 -10.01 15.47 31.46
CA PHE A 31 -9.31 16.76 31.51
C PHE A 31 -7.91 16.63 32.17
N ASP A 32 -7.84 15.95 33.31
CA ASP A 32 -6.59 15.71 34.05
C ASP A 32 -5.60 14.85 33.25
N PHE A 33 -6.08 13.94 32.40
CA PHE A 33 -5.24 13.18 31.48
C PHE A 33 -4.50 14.10 30.48
N PHE A 34 -5.18 15.12 29.96
CA PHE A 34 -4.56 16.14 29.11
C PHE A 34 -3.71 17.13 29.94
N ASP A 35 -4.16 17.49 31.15
CA ASP A 35 -3.43 18.36 32.07
C ASP A 35 -2.34 17.62 32.86
N ASN A 36 -1.43 16.96 32.14
CA ASN A 36 -0.27 16.25 32.71
C ASN A 36 0.54 17.09 33.71
N SER A 37 0.56 18.42 33.53
CA SER A 37 1.35 19.36 34.32
C SER A 37 0.58 19.99 35.48
N THR A 38 -0.68 19.59 35.71
CA THR A 38 -1.55 20.08 36.81
C THR A 38 -1.67 21.60 36.87
N LEU A 39 -1.72 22.24 35.70
CA LEU A 39 -1.77 23.69 35.58
C LEU A 39 -3.19 24.27 35.75
N GLY A 40 -4.21 23.41 35.69
CA GLY A 40 -5.63 23.79 35.77
C GLY A 40 -6.20 24.33 34.46
N PHE A 41 -5.43 24.28 33.37
CA PHE A 41 -5.82 24.65 32.01
C PHE A 41 -5.02 23.82 31.00
N LEU A 42 -5.54 23.67 29.78
CA LEU A 42 -4.85 22.99 28.69
C LEU A 42 -4.30 24.00 27.70
N ASP A 43 -3.00 23.93 27.42
CA ASP A 43 -2.39 24.61 26.28
C ASP A 43 -2.34 23.69 25.03
N TYR A 44 -1.96 24.28 23.88
CA TYR A 44 -1.84 23.52 22.64
C TYR A 44 -0.90 22.31 22.76
N ALA A 45 0.22 22.45 23.48
CA ALA A 45 1.21 21.38 23.60
C ALA A 45 0.69 20.21 24.47
N GLN A 46 -0.10 20.51 25.50
CA GLN A 46 -0.78 19.51 26.32
C GLN A 46 -1.83 18.74 25.52
N ILE A 47 -2.64 19.43 24.70
CA ILE A 47 -3.60 18.78 23.80
C ILE A 47 -2.88 17.91 22.77
N GLU A 48 -1.82 18.43 22.15
CA GLU A 48 -1.00 17.69 21.16
C GLU A 48 -0.41 16.41 21.76
N LYS A 49 0.17 16.49 22.95
CA LYS A 49 0.76 15.35 23.68
C LYS A 49 -0.29 14.34 24.14
N GLY A 50 -1.45 14.80 24.60
CA GLY A 50 -2.54 13.92 25.02
C GLY A 50 -3.14 13.15 23.84
N LEU A 51 -3.34 13.79 22.69
CA LEU A 51 -3.80 13.13 21.47
C LEU A 51 -2.79 12.08 20.98
N ALA A 52 -1.50 12.42 20.98
CA ALA A 52 -0.43 11.47 20.65
C ALA A 52 -0.42 10.25 21.59
N SER A 53 -0.71 10.45 22.88
CA SER A 53 -0.76 9.37 23.88
C SER A 53 -1.98 8.44 23.69
N LEU A 54 -3.03 8.95 23.04
CA LEU A 54 -4.21 8.18 22.63
C LEU A 54 -4.04 7.54 21.24
N GLN A 55 -2.83 7.56 20.68
CA GLN A 55 -2.52 7.08 19.33
C GLN A 55 -3.30 7.81 18.22
N ILE A 56 -3.84 9.00 18.51
CA ILE A 56 -4.50 9.85 17.52
C ILE A 56 -3.40 10.75 16.93
N PRO A 57 -3.11 10.66 15.62
CA PRO A 57 -2.06 11.46 15.00
C PRO A 57 -2.30 12.95 15.25
N PRO A 58 -1.39 13.65 15.94
CA PRO A 58 -1.59 15.04 16.33
C PRO A 58 -1.31 16.02 15.18
N GLU A 59 -1.42 15.57 13.92
CA GLU A 59 -1.08 16.34 12.71
C GLU A 59 -1.53 17.80 12.82
N TYR A 60 -0.76 18.72 12.25
CA TYR A 60 -0.84 20.19 12.41
C TYR A 60 -2.24 20.83 12.30
N LYS A 61 -3.26 20.10 11.83
CA LYS A 61 -4.67 20.52 11.81
C LYS A 61 -5.51 19.98 12.99
N TYR A 62 -5.35 18.74 13.45
CA TYR A 62 -6.26 18.13 14.42
C TYR A 62 -6.16 18.74 15.82
N ALA A 63 -4.96 18.75 16.42
CA ALA A 63 -4.74 19.35 17.74
C ALA A 63 -5.08 20.85 17.73
N ARG A 64 -4.80 21.52 16.60
CA ARG A 64 -5.04 22.95 16.42
C ARG A 64 -6.51 23.29 16.27
N ASP A 65 -7.25 22.50 15.52
CA ASP A 65 -8.68 22.70 15.32
C ASP A 65 -9.45 22.33 16.59
N LEU A 66 -9.05 21.26 17.30
CA LEU A 66 -9.59 20.93 18.62
C LEU A 66 -9.35 22.06 19.62
N PHE A 67 -8.11 22.53 19.73
CA PHE A 67 -7.76 23.66 20.59
C PHE A 67 -8.59 24.91 20.27
N ARG A 68 -8.76 25.26 18.99
CA ARG A 68 -9.56 26.42 18.55
C ARG A 68 -11.05 26.29 18.84
N VAL A 69 -11.60 25.08 18.81
CA VAL A 69 -13.03 24.84 19.09
C VAL A 69 -13.28 24.86 20.60
N CYS A 70 -12.33 24.38 21.40
CA CYS A 70 -12.40 24.41 22.86
C CYS A 70 -12.14 25.82 23.44
N ASP A 71 -11.12 26.54 22.97
CA ASP A 71 -10.75 27.91 23.41
C ASP A 71 -11.76 28.93 22.85
N ALA A 72 -12.87 29.08 23.58
CA ALA A 72 -13.99 29.86 23.11
C ALA A 72 -13.87 31.34 23.44
N ASN A 73 -13.20 31.65 24.55
CA ASN A 73 -12.92 33.01 24.95
C ASN A 73 -11.68 33.59 24.20
N ARG A 74 -10.91 32.74 23.50
CA ARG A 74 -9.71 33.06 22.71
C ARG A 74 -8.57 33.62 23.55
N ASP A 75 -8.44 33.16 24.78
CA ASP A 75 -7.36 33.58 25.69
C ASP A 75 -6.07 32.75 25.50
N GLY A 76 -6.10 31.76 24.59
CA GLY A 76 -4.97 30.89 24.31
C GLY A 76 -4.76 29.81 25.36
N ARG A 77 -5.79 29.50 26.15
CA ARG A 77 -5.87 28.37 27.09
C ARG A 77 -7.27 27.75 27.00
N VAL A 78 -7.39 26.51 27.43
CA VAL A 78 -8.69 25.85 27.56
C VAL A 78 -8.88 25.47 29.02
N ASP A 79 -9.81 26.12 29.71
CA ASP A 79 -10.14 25.77 31.09
C ASP A 79 -11.10 24.57 31.17
N TYR A 80 -11.31 24.05 32.39
CA TYR A 80 -12.20 22.91 32.60
C TYR A 80 -13.65 23.19 32.17
N HIS A 81 -14.14 24.43 32.33
CA HIS A 81 -15.51 24.78 31.94
C HIS A 81 -15.67 24.83 30.42
N GLU A 82 -14.67 25.34 29.70
CA GLU A 82 -14.63 25.33 28.24
C GLU A 82 -14.53 23.91 27.69
N PHE A 83 -13.64 23.10 28.25
CA PHE A 83 -13.51 21.68 27.90
C PHE A 83 -14.80 20.91 28.16
N ARG A 84 -15.42 21.09 29.33
CA ARG A 84 -16.72 20.48 29.66
C ARG A 84 -17.80 20.86 28.66
N ARG A 85 -17.87 22.14 28.28
CA ARG A 85 -18.89 22.62 27.34
C ARG A 85 -18.71 22.00 25.95
N TYR A 86 -17.46 21.80 25.52
CA TYR A 86 -17.17 21.05 24.30
C TYR A 86 -17.67 19.61 24.39
N ILE A 87 -17.35 18.90 25.49
CA ILE A 87 -17.80 17.51 25.72
C ILE A 87 -19.33 17.41 25.75
N ASP A 88 -20.01 18.33 26.44
CA ASP A 88 -21.47 18.38 26.50
C ASP A 88 -22.10 18.52 25.11
N ALA A 89 -21.56 19.43 24.29
CA ALA A 89 -22.04 19.65 22.93
C ALA A 89 -21.76 18.43 22.03
N LYS A 90 -20.58 17.83 22.14
CA LYS A 90 -20.17 16.67 21.33
C LYS A 90 -20.93 15.40 21.66
N GLU A 91 -21.12 15.08 22.94
CA GLU A 91 -21.89 13.89 23.32
C GLU A 91 -23.35 13.97 22.82
N LEU A 92 -23.97 15.16 22.89
CA LEU A 92 -25.31 15.39 22.34
C LEU A 92 -25.35 15.30 20.81
N GLU A 93 -24.33 15.81 20.13
CA GLU A 93 -24.18 15.70 18.67
C GLU A 93 -24.07 14.22 18.26
N LEU A 94 -23.13 13.48 18.85
CA LEU A 94 -22.88 12.07 18.57
C LEU A 94 -24.11 11.20 18.84
N TYR A 95 -24.85 11.46 19.92
CA TYR A 95 -26.05 10.70 20.24
C TYR A 95 -27.19 10.94 19.22
N ARG A 96 -27.32 12.16 18.70
CA ARG A 96 -28.30 12.46 17.63
C ARG A 96 -27.99 11.70 16.36
N ILE A 97 -26.71 11.60 15.99
CA ILE A 97 -26.27 10.86 14.81
C ILE A 97 -26.49 9.37 15.03
N PHE A 98 -26.13 8.84 16.21
CA PHE A 98 -26.35 7.46 16.58
C PHE A 98 -27.83 7.05 16.46
N GLN A 99 -28.76 7.92 16.84
CA GLN A 99 -30.21 7.66 16.67
C GLN A 99 -30.73 7.84 15.23
N ALA A 100 -30.03 8.62 14.40
CA ALA A 100 -30.44 8.94 13.03
C ALA A 100 -29.91 7.93 11.99
N ILE A 101 -28.99 7.07 12.39
CA ILE A 101 -28.46 5.98 11.57
C ILE A 101 -29.55 4.90 11.45
N ASP A 102 -30.10 4.74 10.24
CA ASP A 102 -30.93 3.59 9.87
C ASP A 102 -29.98 2.51 9.31
N ILE A 103 -29.85 1.39 10.01
CA ILE A 103 -28.83 0.37 9.74
C ILE A 103 -29.30 -0.48 8.57
N ASP A 104 -28.93 -0.07 7.35
CA ASP A 104 -29.07 -0.90 6.13
C ASP A 104 -27.85 -0.77 5.19
N ASP A 105 -26.81 -0.03 5.59
CA ASP A 105 -25.59 0.15 4.80
C ASP A 105 -24.51 -0.86 5.21
N GLU A 106 -24.21 -1.81 4.33
CA GLU A 106 -23.13 -2.83 4.46
C GLU A 106 -21.74 -2.22 4.72
N GLU A 107 -21.55 -0.93 4.42
CA GLU A 107 -20.33 -0.17 4.73
C GLU A 107 -20.30 0.26 6.20
N LEU A 108 -21.43 0.68 6.75
CA LEU A 108 -21.54 1.03 8.16
C LEU A 108 -21.41 -0.20 9.04
N ALA A 109 -21.90 -1.37 8.60
CA ALA A 109 -21.73 -2.64 9.32
C ALA A 109 -20.24 -3.02 9.56
N ARG A 110 -19.33 -2.69 8.63
CA ARG A 110 -17.89 -2.95 8.76
C ARG A 110 -17.15 -1.90 9.58
N PHE A 111 -17.57 -0.64 9.50
CA PHE A 111 -17.17 0.38 10.47
C PHE A 111 -17.60 -0.02 11.89
N VAL A 112 -18.81 -0.58 12.00
CA VAL A 112 -19.42 -1.02 13.24
C VAL A 112 -18.63 -2.17 13.87
N GLU A 113 -18.18 -3.13 13.07
CA GLU A 113 -17.33 -4.26 13.52
C GLU A 113 -15.96 -3.82 14.08
N HIS A 114 -15.47 -2.61 13.75
CA HIS A 114 -14.18 -2.10 14.22
C HIS A 114 -14.30 -1.15 15.43
N VAL A 115 -15.45 -0.49 15.59
CA VAL A 115 -15.75 0.35 16.76
C VAL A 115 -16.33 -0.49 17.90
N ASP A 116 -16.92 -1.65 17.60
CA ASP A 116 -17.32 -2.68 18.57
C ASP A 116 -16.09 -3.29 19.27
N LYS A 117 -15.77 -2.77 20.48
CA LYS A 117 -14.58 -3.16 21.25
C LYS A 117 -14.76 -4.52 21.91
N ASP A 118 -16.00 -4.89 22.24
CA ASP A 118 -16.31 -6.15 22.90
C ASP A 118 -16.68 -7.29 21.93
N ASN A 119 -16.76 -6.99 20.62
CA ASN A 119 -17.05 -7.90 19.51
C ASN A 119 -18.40 -8.63 19.67
N ASN A 120 -19.38 -8.00 20.31
CA ASN A 120 -20.69 -8.61 20.55
C ASN A 120 -21.66 -8.44 19.34
N GLY A 121 -21.25 -7.73 18.30
CA GLY A 121 -22.02 -7.47 17.08
C GLY A 121 -23.01 -6.31 17.20
N THR A 122 -23.01 -5.57 18.31
CA THR A 122 -23.89 -4.43 18.59
C THR A 122 -23.09 -3.28 19.20
N ILE A 123 -22.89 -2.21 18.44
CA ILE A 123 -22.24 -1.01 18.98
C ILE A 123 -23.10 -0.36 20.05
N THR A 124 -22.49 -0.19 21.23
CA THR A 124 -23.03 0.67 22.28
C THR A 124 -22.70 2.13 21.99
N PHE A 125 -23.53 3.05 22.50
CA PHE A 125 -23.23 4.48 22.39
C PHE A 125 -21.91 4.84 23.10
N GLU A 126 -21.50 4.08 24.10
CA GLU A 126 -20.21 4.26 24.80
C GLU A 126 -19.02 4.07 23.86
N GLU A 127 -19.00 2.99 23.08
CA GLU A 127 -17.94 2.70 22.11
C GLU A 127 -17.90 3.72 20.97
N TRP A 128 -19.07 4.07 20.45
CA TRP A 128 -19.25 5.11 19.43
C TRP A 128 -18.76 6.48 19.92
N ARG A 129 -19.10 6.85 21.16
CA ARG A 129 -18.67 8.09 21.80
C ARG A 129 -17.15 8.10 21.92
N ASP A 130 -16.57 7.08 22.52
CA ASP A 130 -15.13 7.05 22.83
C ASP A 130 -14.25 7.16 21.59
N PHE A 131 -14.71 6.62 20.46
CA PHE A 131 -14.01 6.71 19.18
C PHE A 131 -14.01 8.13 18.59
N LEU A 132 -15.10 8.89 18.75
CA LEU A 132 -15.32 10.17 18.07
C LEU A 132 -15.26 11.41 18.97
N LEU A 133 -15.17 11.23 20.29
CA LEU A 133 -15.29 12.32 21.28
C LEU A 133 -14.29 13.46 21.06
N LEU A 134 -13.08 13.10 20.64
CA LEU A 134 -11.96 14.04 20.46
C LEU A 134 -11.80 14.50 19.00
N TYR A 135 -12.73 14.14 18.12
CA TYR A 135 -12.73 14.55 16.73
C TYR A 135 -13.22 16.00 16.56
N PRO A 136 -12.40 16.91 15.99
CA PRO A 136 -12.66 18.35 16.05
C PRO A 136 -13.67 18.87 15.02
N HIS A 137 -14.02 18.07 14.00
CA HIS A 137 -14.98 18.50 12.96
C HIS A 137 -16.42 18.09 13.32
N GLU A 138 -17.40 18.65 12.61
CA GLU A 138 -18.80 18.23 12.73
C GLU A 138 -18.91 16.73 12.48
N ALA A 139 -19.64 16.04 13.34
CA ALA A 139 -19.73 14.59 13.34
C ALA A 139 -20.71 14.09 12.25
N THR A 140 -20.58 14.57 11.02
CA THR A 140 -21.34 13.99 9.90
C THR A 140 -20.82 12.58 9.58
N ILE A 141 -21.70 11.71 9.06
CA ILE A 141 -21.34 10.35 8.64
C ILE A 141 -20.16 10.38 7.65
N GLU A 142 -20.14 11.34 6.73
CA GLU A 142 -19.07 11.56 5.76
C GLU A 142 -17.73 11.91 6.42
N ASN A 143 -17.73 12.80 7.41
CA ASN A 143 -16.52 13.19 8.15
C ASN A 143 -15.98 12.05 9.03
N ILE A 144 -16.88 11.28 9.64
CA ILE A 144 -16.55 10.09 10.44
C ILE A 144 -15.87 9.04 9.55
N TYR A 145 -16.39 8.82 8.34
CA TYR A 145 -15.79 7.91 7.37
C TYR A 145 -14.40 8.38 6.90
N HIS A 146 -14.24 9.67 6.59
CA HIS A 146 -12.92 10.22 6.21
C HIS A 146 -11.90 10.23 7.35
N HIS A 147 -12.35 10.26 8.60
CA HIS A 147 -11.49 10.09 9.77
C HIS A 147 -11.00 8.65 9.87
N TRP A 148 -11.90 7.67 9.74
CA TRP A 148 -11.58 6.24 9.70
C TRP A 148 -10.62 5.87 8.55
N GLU A 149 -10.89 6.37 7.33
CA GLU A 149 -10.04 6.17 6.16
C GLU A 149 -8.60 6.66 6.40
N ARG A 150 -8.43 7.77 7.13
CA ARG A 150 -7.10 8.32 7.45
C ARG A 150 -6.36 7.59 8.57
N VAL A 151 -7.07 7.16 9.62
CA VAL A 151 -6.44 6.48 10.78
C VAL A 151 -6.01 5.05 10.41
N CYS A 152 -6.67 4.41 9.43
CA CYS A 152 -6.39 3.01 9.05
C CYS A 152 -5.50 2.82 7.80
N LEU A 153 -5.19 3.85 7.00
CA LEU A 153 -4.48 3.71 5.72
C LEU A 153 -3.04 4.25 5.71
N ILE A 154 -2.16 3.65 6.50
CA ILE A 154 -0.71 3.77 6.29
C ILE A 154 -0.10 2.39 6.07
N ASP A 155 0.02 1.98 4.80
CA ASP A 155 1.14 1.15 4.38
C ASP A 155 1.49 1.42 2.90
N ILE A 156 2.65 2.04 2.66
CA ILE A 156 3.19 2.37 1.33
C ILE A 156 4.31 1.37 1.03
N GLY A 157 4.02 0.35 0.22
CA GLY A 157 5.05 -0.57 -0.26
C GLY A 157 4.57 -1.42 -1.42
N GLU A 158 4.98 -1.08 -2.66
CA GLU A 158 4.88 -1.84 -3.94
C GLU A 158 3.56 -2.57 -4.31
N VAL A 159 2.54 -2.43 -3.49
CA VAL A 159 1.24 -3.06 -3.54
C VAL A 159 0.28 -1.90 -3.40
N ALA A 160 -0.48 -1.61 -4.44
CA ALA A 160 -1.75 -0.95 -4.23
C ALA A 160 -2.59 -1.95 -3.43
N VAL A 161 -2.52 -1.88 -2.10
CA VAL A 161 -3.52 -2.50 -1.23
C VAL A 161 -4.77 -1.69 -1.54
N ILE A 162 -5.69 -2.30 -2.28
CA ILE A 162 -7.03 -1.76 -2.46
C ILE A 162 -7.64 -1.84 -1.06
N PRO A 163 -8.07 -0.72 -0.44
CA PRO A 163 -8.69 -0.75 0.88
C PRO A 163 -9.89 -1.70 0.86
N ASP A 164 -9.92 -2.66 1.78
CA ASP A 164 -11.06 -3.55 2.00
C ASP A 164 -12.19 -2.73 2.63
N GLY A 165 -13.10 -2.21 1.79
CA GLY A 165 -14.06 -1.22 2.29
C GLY A 165 -15.26 -0.88 1.41
N ILE A 166 -15.12 -0.86 0.09
CA ILE A 166 -16.03 -0.02 -0.71
C ILE A 166 -17.20 -0.83 -1.31
N SER A 167 -18.43 -0.63 -0.87
CA SER A 167 -19.68 -0.96 -1.58
C SER A 167 -20.07 0.23 -2.47
N GLN A 168 -20.77 0.16 -3.61
CA GLN A 168 -21.61 -0.85 -4.23
C GLN A 168 -21.28 -0.77 -5.74
N HIS A 169 -20.63 -1.81 -6.30
CA HIS A 169 -20.25 -2.10 -7.72
C HIS A 169 -19.78 -1.00 -8.70
N VAL A 170 -20.42 0.18 -8.75
CA VAL A 170 -20.10 1.30 -9.64
C VAL A 170 -18.82 2.03 -9.19
N LYS A 171 -18.59 2.22 -7.89
CA LYS A 171 -17.35 2.85 -7.38
C LYS A 171 -16.14 1.89 -7.46
N ARG A 172 -16.31 0.59 -7.17
CA ARG A 172 -15.25 -0.43 -7.31
C ARG A 172 -14.73 -0.54 -8.74
N SER A 173 -15.63 -0.64 -9.71
CA SER A 173 -15.23 -0.72 -11.12
C SER A 173 -14.47 0.54 -11.55
N ARG A 174 -14.90 1.73 -11.12
CA ARG A 174 -14.20 2.99 -11.39
C ARG A 174 -12.82 3.06 -10.72
N LEU A 175 -12.68 2.63 -9.47
CA LEU A 175 -11.39 2.58 -8.76
C LEU A 175 -10.44 1.53 -9.37
N LEU A 176 -10.95 0.36 -9.74
CA LEU A 176 -10.19 -0.66 -10.46
C LEU A 176 -9.76 -0.17 -11.85
N LEU A 177 -10.63 0.57 -12.55
CA LEU A 177 -10.28 1.21 -13.83
C LEU A 177 -9.24 2.32 -13.64
N ALA A 178 -9.36 3.15 -12.60
CA ALA A 178 -8.39 4.19 -12.27
C ALA A 178 -7.02 3.59 -11.93
N GLY A 179 -6.98 2.57 -11.05
CA GLY A 179 -5.76 1.84 -10.71
C GLY A 179 -5.16 1.07 -11.89
N GLY A 180 -6.00 0.42 -12.69
CA GLY A 180 -5.60 -0.29 -13.90
C GLY A 180 -5.01 0.64 -14.97
N LEU A 181 -5.64 1.80 -15.20
CA LEU A 181 -5.15 2.82 -16.13
C LEU A 181 -3.88 3.49 -15.62
N ALA A 182 -3.82 3.84 -14.34
CA ALA A 182 -2.62 4.39 -13.71
C ALA A 182 -1.44 3.42 -13.83
N GLY A 183 -1.67 2.13 -13.56
CA GLY A 183 -0.70 1.07 -13.78
C GLY A 183 -0.27 0.95 -15.25
N ALA A 184 -1.21 1.00 -16.19
CA ALA A 184 -0.92 0.92 -17.63
C ALA A 184 -0.09 2.11 -18.14
N VAL A 185 -0.42 3.34 -17.72
CA VAL A 185 0.29 4.57 -18.08
C VAL A 185 1.70 4.53 -17.50
N SER A 186 1.83 4.21 -16.21
CA SER A 186 3.12 4.08 -15.52
C SER A 186 4.04 3.03 -16.17
N ARG A 187 3.51 1.84 -16.47
CA ARG A 187 4.25 0.77 -17.17
C ARG A 187 4.67 1.16 -18.58
N THR A 188 3.84 1.93 -19.29
CA THR A 188 4.15 2.42 -20.63
C THR A 188 5.23 3.50 -20.59
N ALA A 189 5.12 4.47 -19.69
CA ALA A 189 6.12 5.52 -19.51
C ALA A 189 7.50 4.95 -19.15
N THR A 190 7.53 3.85 -18.38
CA THR A 190 8.77 3.19 -17.94
C THR A 190 9.19 2.00 -18.81
N ALA A 191 8.45 1.70 -19.89
CA ALA A 191 8.76 0.61 -20.81
C ALA A 191 10.17 0.68 -21.44
N PRO A 192 10.72 1.86 -21.80
CA PRO A 192 12.09 1.95 -22.30
C PRO A 192 13.14 1.46 -21.30
N LEU A 193 12.96 1.74 -20.00
CA LEU A 193 13.86 1.27 -18.94
C LEU A 193 13.72 -0.23 -18.70
N ASP A 194 12.49 -0.75 -18.74
CA ASP A 194 12.23 -2.20 -18.67
C ASP A 194 12.91 -2.95 -19.80
N ARG A 195 12.77 -2.44 -21.02
CA ARG A 195 13.40 -3.00 -22.21
C ARG A 195 14.92 -3.00 -22.08
N LEU A 196 15.48 -1.88 -21.66
CA LEU A 196 16.92 -1.70 -21.50
C LEU A 196 17.49 -2.63 -20.43
N LYS A 197 16.80 -2.78 -19.28
CA LYS A 197 17.12 -3.78 -18.24
C LYS A 197 17.24 -5.17 -18.85
N VAL A 198 16.20 -5.66 -19.51
CA VAL A 198 16.14 -7.04 -20.01
C VAL A 198 17.20 -7.30 -21.08
N VAL A 199 17.44 -6.35 -21.99
CA VAL A 199 18.49 -6.49 -23.02
C VAL A 199 19.88 -6.54 -22.39
N LEU A 200 20.16 -5.68 -21.40
CA LEU A 200 21.45 -5.67 -20.69
C LEU A 200 21.68 -6.95 -19.88
N GLN A 201 20.63 -7.52 -19.27
CA GLN A 201 20.73 -8.77 -18.50
C GLN A 201 21.13 -9.97 -19.36
N VAL A 202 20.66 -10.01 -20.61
CA VAL A 202 20.88 -11.14 -21.53
C VAL A 202 22.15 -10.98 -22.37
N GLN A 203 22.55 -9.74 -22.68
CA GLN A 203 23.80 -9.50 -23.41
C GLN A 203 25.01 -9.91 -22.55
N ARG A 204 25.81 -10.84 -23.09
CA ARG A 204 27.12 -11.22 -22.54
C ARG A 204 28.22 -10.37 -23.20
N GLY A 205 29.27 -10.01 -22.46
CA GLY A 205 30.39 -9.17 -22.96
C GLY A 205 30.25 -7.66 -22.72
N HIS A 206 31.27 -6.83 -22.95
CA HIS A 206 31.43 -5.46 -22.40
C HIS A 206 30.44 -4.33 -22.83
N ALA A 207 29.18 -4.64 -23.18
CA ALA A 207 28.20 -3.63 -23.53
C ALA A 207 27.71 -2.84 -22.30
N GLY A 208 28.02 -1.54 -22.27
CA GLY A 208 27.43 -0.58 -21.33
C GLY A 208 26.01 -0.17 -21.73
N VAL A 209 25.40 0.70 -20.91
CA VAL A 209 24.05 1.23 -21.14
C VAL A 209 23.96 1.99 -22.46
N LEU A 210 24.89 2.94 -22.70
CA LEU A 210 24.86 3.81 -23.88
C LEU A 210 25.05 3.05 -25.21
N PRO A 211 26.00 2.11 -25.35
CA PRO A 211 26.07 1.24 -26.54
C PRO A 211 24.76 0.48 -26.81
N THR A 212 24.10 -0.01 -25.77
CA THR A 212 22.83 -0.75 -25.89
C THR A 212 21.69 0.15 -26.35
N VAL A 213 21.58 1.36 -25.81
CA VAL A 213 20.61 2.37 -26.26
C VAL A 213 20.83 2.71 -27.74
N ARG A 214 22.09 2.95 -28.13
CA ARG A 214 22.45 3.22 -29.53
C ARG A 214 22.11 2.05 -30.45
N LYS A 215 22.30 0.80 -29.99
CA LYS A 215 21.93 -0.41 -30.74
C LYS A 215 20.43 -0.48 -30.98
N ILE A 216 19.61 -0.34 -29.93
CA ILE A 216 18.14 -0.37 -30.04
C ILE A 216 17.65 0.74 -30.98
N TRP A 217 18.22 1.95 -30.86
CA TRP A 217 17.87 3.08 -31.72
C TRP A 217 18.16 2.82 -33.21
N ARG A 218 19.31 2.20 -33.52
CA ARG A 218 19.68 1.87 -34.90
C ARG A 218 18.81 0.77 -35.51
N GLU A 219 18.43 -0.23 -34.72
CA GLU A 219 17.67 -1.40 -35.19
C GLU A 219 16.18 -1.10 -35.35
N ASP A 220 15.53 -0.55 -34.31
CA ASP A 220 14.07 -0.48 -34.20
C ASP A 220 13.55 0.94 -33.87
N LYS A 221 14.44 1.96 -33.88
CA LYS A 221 14.13 3.36 -33.54
C LYS A 221 13.37 3.48 -32.20
N LEU A 222 12.45 4.44 -32.10
CA LEU A 222 11.61 4.66 -30.90
C LEU A 222 10.72 3.47 -30.56
N THR A 223 10.13 2.81 -31.56
CA THR A 223 9.23 1.67 -31.36
C THR A 223 9.93 0.47 -30.72
N GLY A 224 11.24 0.33 -30.92
CA GLY A 224 12.05 -0.74 -30.31
C GLY A 224 12.09 -0.72 -28.78
N PHE A 225 12.00 0.47 -28.19
CA PHE A 225 12.03 0.66 -26.73
C PHE A 225 10.76 0.15 -26.05
N PHE A 226 9.63 0.12 -26.77
CA PHE A 226 8.32 -0.30 -26.24
C PHE A 226 8.00 -1.77 -26.53
N ARG A 227 8.96 -2.52 -27.07
CA ARG A 227 8.76 -3.93 -27.42
C ARG A 227 8.47 -4.76 -26.17
N GLY A 228 7.36 -5.52 -26.22
CA GLY A 228 6.85 -6.28 -25.09
C GLY A 228 6.02 -5.48 -24.08
N ASN A 229 5.83 -4.16 -24.26
CA ASN A 229 5.02 -3.35 -23.34
C ASN A 229 3.57 -3.82 -23.26
N GLY A 230 2.96 -4.24 -24.39
CA GLY A 230 1.59 -4.78 -24.38
C GLY A 230 1.41 -5.96 -23.42
N LEU A 231 2.37 -6.88 -23.36
CA LEU A 231 2.37 -7.98 -22.38
C LEU A 231 2.63 -7.48 -20.95
N ASN A 232 3.42 -6.42 -20.80
CA ASN A 232 3.71 -5.80 -19.51
C ASN A 232 2.46 -5.18 -18.87
N VAL A 233 1.58 -4.59 -19.69
CA VAL A 233 0.30 -4.02 -19.25
C VAL A 233 -0.75 -5.11 -19.05
N MET A 234 -0.90 -6.01 -20.04
CA MET A 234 -1.91 -7.07 -20.01
C MET A 234 -1.79 -7.99 -18.79
N LYS A 235 -0.57 -8.29 -18.34
CA LYS A 235 -0.36 -9.21 -17.22
C LYS A 235 -0.73 -8.63 -15.85
N VAL A 236 -0.80 -7.31 -15.70
CA VAL A 236 -0.98 -6.65 -14.39
C VAL A 236 -2.28 -7.09 -13.72
N ALA A 237 -3.40 -6.97 -14.43
CA ALA A 237 -4.71 -7.28 -13.85
C ALA A 237 -4.85 -8.78 -13.46
N PRO A 238 -4.50 -9.75 -14.32
CA PRO A 238 -4.49 -11.17 -13.94
C PRO A 238 -3.52 -11.48 -12.78
N GLU A 239 -2.33 -10.88 -12.77
CA GLU A 239 -1.33 -11.08 -11.70
C GLU A 239 -1.86 -10.62 -10.34
N SER A 240 -2.44 -9.42 -10.28
CA SER A 240 -3.05 -8.88 -9.06
C SER A 240 -4.26 -9.70 -8.60
N ALA A 241 -5.14 -10.11 -9.52
CA ALA A 241 -6.33 -10.89 -9.18
C ALA A 241 -5.98 -12.27 -8.59
N ILE A 242 -5.02 -12.97 -9.19
CA ILE A 242 -4.57 -14.28 -8.70
C ILE A 242 -3.85 -14.13 -7.37
N LYS A 243 -3.00 -13.10 -7.21
CA LYS A 243 -2.31 -12.83 -5.95
C LYS A 243 -3.30 -12.56 -4.81
N PHE A 244 -4.31 -11.74 -5.05
CA PHE A 244 -5.34 -11.44 -4.07
C PHE A 244 -6.12 -12.69 -3.68
N CYS A 245 -6.63 -13.43 -4.67
CA CYS A 245 -7.35 -14.69 -4.42
C CYS A 245 -6.48 -15.70 -3.64
N ALA A 246 -5.20 -15.85 -4.02
CA ALA A 246 -4.29 -16.73 -3.30
C ALA A 246 -4.00 -16.27 -1.87
N TYR A 247 -3.90 -14.95 -1.64
CA TYR A 247 -3.69 -14.39 -0.31
C TYR A 247 -4.90 -14.67 0.60
N GLU A 248 -6.11 -14.41 0.11
CA GLU A 248 -7.35 -14.69 0.85
C GLU A 248 -7.52 -16.18 1.18
N MET A 249 -7.13 -17.08 0.27
CA MET A 249 -7.15 -18.52 0.54
C MET A 249 -6.08 -18.97 1.54
N LEU A 250 -4.92 -18.30 1.57
CA LEU A 250 -3.79 -18.66 2.43
C LEU A 250 -3.90 -18.07 3.84
N LYS A 251 -4.52 -16.90 4.00
CA LYS A 251 -4.69 -16.21 5.29
C LYS A 251 -5.32 -17.11 6.38
N PRO A 252 -6.49 -17.78 6.17
CA PRO A 252 -7.08 -18.63 7.20
C PRO A 252 -6.26 -19.91 7.46
N LEU A 253 -5.57 -20.43 6.43
CA LEU A 253 -4.76 -21.65 6.55
C LEU A 253 -3.51 -21.47 7.42
N ILE A 254 -2.97 -20.25 7.49
CA ILE A 254 -1.72 -19.96 8.22
C ILE A 254 -2.00 -19.23 9.53
N GLY A 255 -3.06 -18.42 9.59
CA GLY A 255 -3.46 -17.69 10.80
C GLY A 255 -4.13 -18.55 11.88
N GLY A 256 -4.69 -19.72 11.51
CA GLY A 256 -5.55 -20.50 12.40
C GLY A 256 -6.91 -19.82 12.63
N GLU A 257 -7.94 -20.59 13.02
CA GLU A 257 -9.32 -20.09 13.22
C GLU A 257 -9.50 -19.15 14.43
N GLY A 258 -8.42 -18.64 15.04
CA GLY A 258 -8.48 -17.63 16.08
C GLY A 258 -8.22 -16.26 15.49
N GLY A 259 -9.22 -15.37 15.47
CA GLY A 259 -9.16 -14.01 14.93
C GLY A 259 -8.22 -13.03 15.66
N GLY A 260 -7.07 -13.50 16.16
CA GLY A 260 -6.01 -12.66 16.71
C GLY A 260 -5.15 -12.03 15.60
N ASP A 261 -4.46 -10.94 15.96
CA ASP A 261 -3.62 -10.21 15.02
C ASP A 261 -2.48 -11.10 14.48
N ILE A 262 -2.55 -11.40 13.19
CA ILE A 262 -1.57 -12.24 12.49
C ILE A 262 -0.25 -11.48 12.46
N GLY A 263 0.77 -11.96 13.18
CA GLY A 263 2.08 -11.32 13.24
C GLY A 263 2.72 -11.05 11.86
N THR A 264 3.54 -10.01 11.76
CA THR A 264 4.17 -9.53 10.52
C THR A 264 4.83 -10.64 9.69
N SER A 265 5.49 -11.59 10.36
CA SER A 265 6.13 -12.75 9.73
C SER A 265 5.13 -13.67 9.00
N VAL A 266 3.94 -13.87 9.57
CA VAL A 266 2.91 -14.73 8.97
C VAL A 266 2.25 -14.03 7.78
N ARG A 267 2.00 -12.71 7.88
CA ARG A 267 1.52 -11.90 6.74
C ARG A 267 2.52 -11.91 5.59
N LEU A 268 3.81 -11.82 5.91
CA LEU A 268 4.89 -11.89 4.92
C LEU A 268 4.97 -13.27 4.24
N LEU A 269 4.84 -14.36 5.00
CA LEU A 269 4.80 -15.72 4.46
C LEU A 269 3.56 -15.94 3.57
N ALA A 270 2.38 -15.51 4.02
CA ALA A 270 1.14 -15.59 3.25
C ALA A 270 1.24 -14.78 1.95
N GLY A 271 1.74 -13.53 2.03
CA GLY A 271 1.98 -12.67 0.88
C GLY A 271 3.03 -13.22 -0.09
N GLY A 272 4.10 -13.81 0.43
CA GLY A 272 5.15 -14.46 -0.36
C GLY A 272 4.64 -15.70 -1.11
N MET A 273 3.87 -16.56 -0.44
CA MET A 273 3.25 -17.74 -1.06
C MET A 273 2.17 -17.35 -2.08
N ALA A 274 1.33 -16.37 -1.77
CA ALA A 274 0.37 -15.81 -2.73
C ALA A 274 1.07 -15.23 -3.96
N GLY A 275 2.19 -14.53 -3.76
CA GLY A 275 3.06 -14.05 -4.82
C GLY A 275 3.66 -15.18 -5.65
N ALA A 276 4.09 -16.28 -5.03
CA ALA A 276 4.60 -17.46 -5.73
C ALA A 276 3.54 -18.16 -6.59
N VAL A 277 2.30 -18.26 -6.09
CA VAL A 277 1.14 -18.80 -6.84
C VAL A 277 0.84 -17.93 -8.06
N ALA A 278 0.70 -16.61 -7.85
CA ALA A 278 0.46 -15.66 -8.93
C ALA A 278 1.59 -15.67 -9.97
N GLN A 279 2.85 -15.67 -9.52
CA GLN A 279 4.02 -15.72 -10.39
C GLN A 279 4.05 -17.01 -11.22
N THR A 280 3.65 -18.15 -10.66
CA THR A 280 3.58 -19.44 -11.37
C THR A 280 2.49 -19.43 -12.43
N ALA A 281 1.32 -18.87 -12.13
CA ALA A 281 0.22 -18.78 -13.10
C ALA A 281 0.54 -17.85 -14.28
N ILE A 282 1.14 -16.68 -14.00
CA ILE A 282 1.49 -15.66 -15.00
C ILE A 282 2.80 -15.98 -15.74
N TYR A 283 3.57 -16.95 -15.26
CA TYR A 283 4.93 -17.20 -15.74
C TYR A 283 5.05 -17.40 -17.26
N ARG A 284 4.02 -17.99 -17.89
CA ARG A 284 3.97 -18.18 -19.36
C ARG A 284 4.04 -16.84 -20.11
N MET A 285 3.34 -15.81 -19.61
CA MET A 285 3.37 -14.46 -20.20
C MET A 285 4.73 -13.79 -19.99
N ASP A 286 5.34 -13.98 -18.82
CA ASP A 286 6.67 -13.44 -18.52
C ASP A 286 7.74 -14.02 -19.46
N LEU A 287 7.72 -15.33 -19.74
CA LEU A 287 8.65 -15.93 -20.70
C LEU A 287 8.48 -15.33 -22.10
N VAL A 288 7.24 -15.28 -22.59
CA VAL A 288 6.95 -14.75 -23.93
C VAL A 288 7.34 -13.27 -24.03
N LYS A 289 7.11 -12.49 -22.96
CA LYS A 289 7.58 -11.10 -22.85
C LYS A 289 9.10 -11.02 -22.96
N THR A 290 9.82 -11.77 -22.14
CA THR A 290 11.30 -11.76 -22.10
C THR A 290 11.92 -12.16 -23.43
N ARG A 291 11.29 -13.08 -24.19
CA ARG A 291 11.73 -13.43 -25.54
C ARG A 291 11.35 -12.38 -26.58
N LEU A 292 10.14 -11.84 -26.53
CA LEU A 292 9.69 -10.80 -27.46
C LEU A 292 10.59 -9.55 -27.38
N GLN A 293 10.71 -8.98 -26.18
CA GLN A 293 11.97 -9.05 -25.47
C GLN A 293 13.28 -9.13 -26.28
N THR A 294 14.11 -10.09 -25.95
CA THR A 294 15.47 -10.25 -26.42
C THR A 294 15.63 -10.61 -27.90
N CYS A 295 14.56 -10.97 -28.62
CA CYS A 295 14.61 -11.29 -30.04
C CYS A 295 15.22 -10.16 -30.87
N VAL A 296 16.17 -10.51 -31.73
CA VAL A 296 16.73 -9.62 -32.76
C VAL A 296 15.66 -9.38 -33.83
N SER A 297 15.56 -8.14 -34.33
CA SER A 297 14.67 -7.83 -35.46
C SER A 297 15.26 -8.31 -36.77
N GLU A 298 14.60 -9.26 -37.43
CA GLU A 298 14.87 -9.57 -38.84
C GLU A 298 14.14 -8.53 -39.69
N GLY A 299 14.89 -7.70 -40.43
CA GLY A 299 14.32 -6.69 -41.34
C GLY A 299 13.55 -5.55 -40.65
N GLY A 300 13.90 -5.20 -39.41
CA GLY A 300 13.29 -4.09 -38.67
C GLY A 300 11.85 -4.35 -38.17
N LYS A 301 11.39 -5.60 -38.17
CA LYS A 301 10.08 -5.99 -37.64
C LYS A 301 10.22 -7.04 -36.55
N ALA A 302 9.59 -6.79 -35.41
CA ALA A 302 9.45 -7.78 -34.34
C ALA A 302 8.60 -8.98 -34.82
N PRO A 303 8.89 -10.21 -34.35
CA PRO A 303 8.05 -11.36 -34.66
C PRO A 303 6.67 -11.17 -34.05
N LYS A 304 5.64 -11.58 -34.79
CA LYS A 304 4.25 -11.57 -34.28
C LYS A 304 4.18 -12.43 -33.02
N LEU A 305 3.50 -11.93 -31.98
CA LEU A 305 3.35 -12.60 -30.68
C LEU A 305 2.87 -14.05 -30.80
N TRP A 306 1.89 -14.28 -31.67
CA TRP A 306 1.35 -15.60 -31.96
C TRP A 306 2.41 -16.55 -32.54
N LYS A 307 3.18 -16.07 -33.52
CA LYS A 307 4.25 -16.86 -34.15
C LYS A 307 5.30 -17.25 -33.12
N LEU A 308 5.76 -16.29 -32.32
CA LEU A 308 6.71 -16.55 -31.23
C LEU A 308 6.18 -17.59 -30.23
N THR A 309 4.93 -17.44 -29.79
CA THR A 309 4.32 -18.37 -28.82
C THR A 309 4.16 -19.78 -29.40
N LYS A 310 3.74 -19.89 -30.66
CA LYS A 310 3.65 -21.16 -31.38
C LYS A 310 5.02 -21.81 -31.58
N ASP A 311 6.04 -21.03 -31.92
CA ASP A 311 7.40 -21.52 -32.11
C ASP A 311 7.97 -22.09 -30.80
N ILE A 312 7.72 -21.42 -29.65
CA ILE A 312 8.09 -21.94 -28.33
C ILE A 312 7.39 -23.27 -28.06
N TRP A 313 6.07 -23.31 -28.27
CA TRP A 313 5.26 -24.51 -28.01
C TRP A 313 5.70 -25.72 -28.85
N VAL A 314 5.94 -25.51 -30.16
CA VAL A 314 6.25 -26.60 -31.09
C VAL A 314 7.71 -27.03 -31.03
N ARG A 315 8.66 -26.09 -30.89
CA ARG A 315 10.10 -26.41 -30.96
C ARG A 315 10.71 -26.78 -29.62
N GLU A 316 10.26 -26.16 -28.53
CA GLU A 316 10.82 -26.38 -27.19
C GLU A 316 9.87 -27.11 -26.24
N GLY A 317 8.60 -27.21 -26.60
CA GLY A 317 7.58 -27.89 -25.81
C GLY A 317 6.99 -27.03 -24.69
N PRO A 318 5.95 -27.55 -24.02
CA PRO A 318 5.20 -26.80 -23.00
C PRO A 318 6.01 -26.49 -21.73
N ARG A 319 7.03 -27.29 -21.40
CA ARG A 319 7.91 -27.05 -20.24
C ARG A 319 8.78 -25.80 -20.41
N ALA A 320 9.06 -25.40 -21.65
CA ALA A 320 9.87 -24.22 -21.94
C ALA A 320 9.27 -22.94 -21.36
N PHE A 321 7.93 -22.85 -21.30
CA PHE A 321 7.21 -21.73 -20.70
C PHE A 321 7.59 -21.45 -19.25
N TYR A 322 8.11 -22.45 -18.52
CA TYR A 322 8.46 -22.36 -17.10
C TYR A 322 9.97 -22.27 -16.83
N LYS A 323 10.80 -22.06 -17.88
CA LYS A 323 12.24 -21.86 -17.74
C LYS A 323 12.55 -20.63 -16.87
N GLY A 324 13.33 -20.85 -15.81
CA GLY A 324 13.68 -19.80 -14.84
C GLY A 324 12.66 -19.59 -13.71
N LEU A 325 11.61 -20.41 -13.62
CA LEU A 325 10.63 -20.29 -12.52
C LEU A 325 11.30 -20.48 -11.16
N PHE A 326 12.17 -21.50 -11.03
CA PHE A 326 12.87 -21.76 -9.77
C PHE A 326 13.70 -20.56 -9.24
N PRO A 327 14.64 -19.95 -10.00
CA PRO A 327 15.34 -18.76 -9.53
C PRO A 327 14.40 -17.57 -9.27
N SER A 328 13.26 -17.49 -9.97
CA SER A 328 12.23 -16.49 -9.68
C SER A 328 11.62 -16.68 -8.30
N LEU A 329 11.18 -17.91 -7.99
CA LEU A 329 10.52 -18.23 -6.72
C LEU A 329 11.49 -18.11 -5.54
N LEU A 330 12.72 -18.57 -5.73
CA LEU A 330 13.78 -18.49 -4.72
C LEU A 330 14.07 -17.04 -4.30
N GLY A 331 13.86 -16.07 -5.19
CA GLY A 331 14.09 -14.64 -4.91
C GLY A 331 12.96 -13.94 -4.15
N ILE A 332 11.74 -14.49 -4.11
CA ILE A 332 10.56 -13.82 -3.54
C ILE A 332 10.72 -13.63 -2.03
N VAL A 333 10.99 -14.71 -1.29
CA VAL A 333 11.07 -14.67 0.18
C VAL A 333 12.27 -13.85 0.67
N PRO A 334 13.50 -14.01 0.13
CA PRO A 334 14.63 -13.17 0.53
C PRO A 334 14.42 -11.70 0.21
N TYR A 335 13.77 -11.38 -0.92
CA TYR A 335 13.44 -9.99 -1.25
C TYR A 335 12.53 -9.37 -0.18
N ALA A 336 11.40 -10.03 0.12
CA ALA A 336 10.45 -9.53 1.10
C ALA A 336 11.06 -9.39 2.51
N GLY A 337 11.87 -10.37 2.93
CA GLY A 337 12.53 -10.31 4.23
C GLY A 337 13.56 -9.19 4.35
N ILE A 338 14.38 -8.97 3.30
CA ILE A 338 15.38 -7.90 3.29
C ILE A 338 14.71 -6.52 3.20
N ASP A 339 13.68 -6.40 2.35
CA ASP A 339 12.92 -5.16 2.21
C ASP A 339 12.26 -4.75 3.53
N LEU A 340 11.55 -5.68 4.18
CA LEU A 340 10.92 -5.42 5.48
C LEU A 340 11.95 -5.03 6.55
N ALA A 341 13.02 -5.83 6.71
CA ALA A 341 14.04 -5.55 7.71
C ALA A 341 14.74 -4.21 7.46
N ALA A 342 15.04 -3.88 6.20
CA ALA A 342 15.65 -2.61 5.83
C ALA A 342 14.66 -1.45 6.04
N TYR A 343 13.38 -1.63 5.73
CA TYR A 343 12.35 -0.62 5.95
C TYR A 343 12.19 -0.29 7.44
N GLU A 344 12.05 -1.31 8.29
CA GLU A 344 11.93 -1.13 9.74
C GLU A 344 13.18 -0.43 10.31
N THR A 345 14.37 -0.88 9.91
CA THR A 345 15.63 -0.25 10.34
C THR A 345 15.70 1.22 9.90
N LEU A 346 15.34 1.54 8.66
CA LEU A 346 15.35 2.91 8.15
C LEU A 346 14.29 3.78 8.83
N LYS A 347 13.13 3.21 9.14
CA LYS A 347 12.07 3.88 9.88
C LYS A 347 12.53 4.22 11.30
N ASP A 348 13.17 3.29 12.01
CA ASP A 348 13.68 3.50 13.37
C ASP A 348 14.84 4.50 13.41
N LEU A 349 15.73 4.47 12.41
CA LEU A 349 16.77 5.49 12.25
C LEU A 349 16.17 6.87 11.98
N SER A 350 15.11 6.96 11.17
CA SER A 350 14.44 8.24 10.91
C SER A 350 13.80 8.84 12.17
N ARG A 351 13.20 8.00 13.02
CA ARG A 351 12.62 8.40 14.31
C ARG A 351 13.69 8.93 15.25
N THR A 352 14.81 8.20 15.36
CA THR A 352 15.91 8.52 16.28
C THR A 352 16.68 9.79 15.87
N TYR A 353 16.99 9.96 14.57
CA TYR A 353 17.94 10.98 14.10
C TYR A 353 17.29 12.19 13.41
N ILE A 354 16.06 12.08 12.91
CA ILE A 354 15.42 13.14 12.10
C ILE A 354 14.22 13.75 12.82
N LEU A 355 13.44 12.94 13.55
CA LEU A 355 12.09 13.33 14.02
C LEU A 355 11.93 13.41 15.54
N HIS A 356 12.97 13.15 16.35
CA HIS A 356 12.90 13.18 17.83
C HIS A 356 11.60 12.52 18.37
N ASP A 357 11.38 11.24 18.05
CA ASP A 357 10.20 10.43 18.46
C ASP A 357 8.84 10.81 17.86
N THR A 358 8.81 11.64 16.80
CA THR A 358 7.58 11.87 16.02
C THR A 358 7.43 10.83 14.91
N GLU A 359 6.19 10.52 14.50
CA GLU A 359 5.96 9.63 13.37
C GLU A 359 6.53 10.18 12.06
N PRO A 360 7.19 9.34 11.24
CA PRO A 360 7.74 9.79 9.96
C PRO A 360 6.64 10.19 9.00
N GLY A 361 6.70 11.42 8.50
CA GLY A 361 5.74 11.91 7.51
C GLY A 361 5.77 11.10 6.20
N PRO A 362 4.76 11.25 5.33
CA PRO A 362 4.58 10.41 4.13
C PRO A 362 5.81 10.39 3.20
N LEU A 363 6.52 11.51 3.08
CA LEU A 363 7.74 11.61 2.26
C LEU A 363 8.89 10.76 2.82
N ILE A 364 9.04 10.73 4.15
CA ILE A 364 10.09 9.95 4.82
C ILE A 364 9.77 8.46 4.67
N GLN A 365 8.54 8.04 4.93
CA GLN A 365 8.10 6.65 4.73
C GLN A 365 8.31 6.19 3.29
N LEU A 366 7.94 7.03 2.31
CA LEU A 366 8.16 6.77 0.90
C LEU A 366 9.66 6.63 0.56
N SER A 367 10.52 7.48 1.15
CA SER A 367 11.97 7.40 0.96
C SER A 367 12.58 6.13 1.59
N CYS A 368 12.09 5.73 2.77
CA CYS A 368 12.47 4.50 3.45
C CYS A 368 12.08 3.29 2.59
N GLY A 369 10.83 3.23 2.12
CA GLY A 369 10.33 2.15 1.25
C GLY A 369 11.05 2.06 -0.09
N MET A 370 11.37 3.19 -0.72
CA MET A 370 12.16 3.20 -1.96
C MET A 370 13.59 2.70 -1.74
N THR A 371 14.20 3.05 -0.61
CA THR A 371 15.58 2.65 -0.28
C THR A 371 15.64 1.18 0.13
N SER A 372 14.71 0.72 0.97
CA SER A 372 14.60 -0.69 1.37
C SER A 372 14.34 -1.59 0.16
N GLY A 373 13.41 -1.21 -0.72
CA GLY A 373 13.10 -1.97 -1.93
C GLY A 373 14.30 -2.01 -2.90
N ALA A 374 15.04 -0.90 -3.03
CA ALA A 374 16.27 -0.86 -3.83
C ALA A 374 17.37 -1.78 -3.27
N LEU A 375 17.53 -1.84 -1.94
CA LEU A 375 18.46 -2.74 -1.26
C LEU A 375 18.05 -4.20 -1.45
N GLY A 376 16.79 -4.53 -1.16
CA GLY A 376 16.23 -5.87 -1.37
C GLY A 376 16.41 -6.32 -2.82
N ALA A 377 16.06 -5.48 -3.79
CA ALA A 377 16.19 -5.77 -5.20
C ALA A 377 17.66 -6.01 -5.61
N SER A 378 18.60 -5.26 -5.02
CA SER A 378 20.03 -5.40 -5.27
C SER A 378 20.59 -6.71 -4.70
N CYS A 379 20.15 -7.13 -3.51
CA CYS A 379 20.58 -8.39 -2.89
C CYS A 379 20.13 -9.62 -3.70
N VAL A 380 18.88 -9.63 -4.17
CA VAL A 380 18.34 -10.76 -4.97
C VAL A 380 18.64 -10.64 -6.46
N TYR A 381 19.30 -9.57 -6.90
CA TYR A 381 19.54 -9.28 -8.31
C TYR A 381 20.27 -10.39 -9.08
N PRO A 382 21.27 -11.11 -8.51
CA PRO A 382 21.89 -12.25 -9.19
C PRO A 382 20.89 -13.33 -9.63
N LEU A 383 19.87 -13.62 -8.83
CA LEU A 383 18.80 -14.55 -9.18
C LEU A 383 17.94 -14.00 -10.33
N GLN A 384 17.68 -12.69 -10.35
CA GLN A 384 16.96 -12.05 -11.45
C GLN A 384 17.73 -12.16 -12.77
N VAL A 385 19.05 -11.93 -12.77
CA VAL A 385 19.86 -12.07 -13.98
C VAL A 385 19.87 -13.50 -14.49
N VAL A 386 20.06 -14.48 -13.61
CA VAL A 386 20.02 -15.90 -13.98
C VAL A 386 18.64 -16.29 -14.53
N ARG A 387 17.54 -15.84 -13.89
CA ARG A 387 16.18 -16.01 -14.39
C ARG A 387 16.04 -15.46 -15.81
N THR A 388 16.39 -14.20 -16.05
CA THR A 388 16.21 -13.56 -17.36
C THR A 388 17.06 -14.23 -18.45
N ARG A 389 18.28 -14.66 -18.14
CA ARG A 389 19.14 -15.41 -19.08
C ARG A 389 18.53 -16.76 -19.44
N MET A 390 18.03 -17.51 -18.46
CA MET A 390 17.34 -18.79 -18.70
C MET A 390 16.05 -18.62 -19.51
N GLN A 391 15.30 -17.53 -19.30
CA GLN A 391 14.08 -17.24 -20.06
C GLN A 391 14.37 -16.89 -21.53
N ALA A 392 15.48 -16.18 -21.77
CA ALA A 392 15.90 -15.76 -23.10
C ALA A 392 16.59 -16.88 -23.91
N ASP A 393 17.21 -17.83 -23.23
CA ASP A 393 17.84 -18.99 -23.87
C ASP A 393 16.80 -19.99 -24.38
N SER A 394 17.00 -20.48 -25.59
CA SER A 394 16.18 -21.56 -26.19
C SER A 394 16.66 -22.93 -25.76
N SER A 395 17.91 -23.04 -25.30
CA SER A 395 18.51 -24.29 -24.81
C SER A 395 17.93 -24.70 -23.45
N GLU A 396 17.99 -25.99 -23.11
CA GLU A 396 17.68 -26.46 -21.74
C GLU A 396 18.92 -26.30 -20.85
N THR A 397 19.09 -25.10 -20.29
CA THR A 397 20.14 -24.82 -19.30
C THR A 397 19.56 -24.86 -17.88
N THR A 398 20.27 -25.52 -16.98
CA THR A 398 19.93 -25.50 -15.55
C THR A 398 20.42 -24.20 -14.89
N MET A 399 19.80 -23.82 -13.77
CA MET A 399 20.21 -22.64 -12.99
C MET A 399 21.70 -22.69 -12.61
N LYS A 400 22.20 -23.86 -12.18
CA LYS A 400 23.61 -24.07 -11.82
C LYS A 400 24.53 -23.84 -13.03
N GLN A 401 24.17 -24.38 -14.19
CA GLN A 401 24.96 -24.17 -15.41
C GLN A 401 25.00 -22.70 -15.81
N GLU A 402 23.86 -22.01 -15.79
CA GLU A 402 23.81 -20.59 -16.17
C GLU A 402 24.54 -19.69 -15.16
N PHE A 403 24.47 -20.01 -13.87
CA PHE A 403 25.25 -19.33 -12.82
C PHE A 403 26.75 -19.50 -13.04
N ILE A 404 27.24 -20.74 -13.23
CA ILE A 404 28.66 -21.02 -13.47
C ILE A 404 29.13 -20.35 -14.76
N LYS A 405 28.33 -20.40 -15.83
CA LYS A 405 28.63 -19.78 -17.12
C LYS A 405 28.75 -18.26 -17.00
N THR A 406 27.86 -17.64 -16.22
CA THR A 406 27.92 -16.19 -15.92
C THR A 406 29.17 -15.85 -15.11
N MET A 407 29.44 -16.61 -14.05
CA MET A 407 30.58 -16.33 -13.18
C MET A 407 31.93 -16.51 -13.89
N ARG A 408 32.08 -17.56 -14.71
CA ARG A 408 33.31 -17.80 -15.48
C ARG A 408 33.51 -16.81 -16.62
N GLY A 409 32.43 -16.35 -17.27
CA GLY A 409 32.51 -15.48 -18.45
C GLY A 409 32.58 -13.98 -18.13
N GLU A 410 31.91 -13.52 -17.07
CA GLU A 410 31.71 -12.09 -16.79
C GLU A 410 32.08 -11.70 -15.35
N GLY A 411 32.39 -12.68 -14.50
CA GLY A 411 32.63 -12.47 -13.07
C GLY A 411 31.39 -11.99 -12.33
N VAL A 412 31.61 -11.47 -11.11
CA VAL A 412 30.54 -10.98 -10.23
C VAL A 412 29.74 -9.84 -10.86
N ARG A 413 30.40 -8.97 -11.64
CA ARG A 413 29.77 -7.84 -12.33
C ARG A 413 28.70 -8.28 -13.34
N GLY A 414 28.80 -9.49 -13.91
CA GLY A 414 27.80 -10.05 -14.81
C GLY A 414 26.41 -10.18 -14.16
N PHE A 415 26.37 -10.47 -12.87
CA PHE A 415 25.13 -10.64 -12.10
C PHE A 415 24.40 -9.36 -11.78
N TYR A 416 24.98 -8.18 -12.02
CA TYR A 416 24.39 -6.87 -11.72
C TYR A 416 24.08 -6.06 -12.99
N ARG A 417 24.12 -6.70 -14.15
CA ARG A 417 23.80 -6.04 -15.43
C ARG A 417 22.34 -5.64 -15.50
N GLY A 418 22.11 -4.38 -15.87
CA GLY A 418 20.76 -3.83 -15.91
C GLY A 418 20.25 -3.35 -14.55
N LEU A 419 21.06 -3.38 -13.48
CA LEU A 419 20.65 -2.86 -12.17
C LEU A 419 20.31 -1.36 -12.24
N LEU A 420 21.14 -0.56 -12.93
CA LEU A 420 20.92 0.87 -13.08
C LEU A 420 19.53 1.21 -13.69
N PRO A 421 19.13 0.71 -14.88
CA PRO A 421 17.79 0.98 -15.40
C PRO A 421 16.68 0.38 -14.53
N ASN A 422 16.94 -0.69 -13.77
CA ASN A 422 15.97 -1.20 -12.80
C ASN A 422 15.72 -0.21 -11.65
N LEU A 423 16.79 0.36 -11.06
CA LEU A 423 16.69 1.32 -9.97
C LEU A 423 16.12 2.67 -10.44
N LEU A 424 16.58 3.16 -11.60
CA LEU A 424 16.07 4.41 -12.21
C LEU A 424 14.57 4.36 -12.51
N LYS A 425 14.02 3.16 -12.71
CA LYS A 425 12.59 2.97 -12.99
C LYS A 425 11.71 3.09 -11.75
N VAL A 426 12.21 2.79 -10.55
CA VAL A 426 11.40 2.68 -9.33
C VAL A 426 10.66 3.99 -9.02
N VAL A 427 11.39 5.11 -8.98
CA VAL A 427 10.81 6.42 -8.64
C VAL A 427 9.76 6.86 -9.68
N PRO A 428 10.06 6.87 -11.00
CA PRO A 428 9.04 7.19 -12.01
C PRO A 428 7.80 6.31 -11.96
N VAL A 429 7.93 5.00 -11.69
CA VAL A 429 6.76 4.12 -11.58
C VAL A 429 5.86 4.57 -10.43
N ALA A 430 6.40 4.80 -9.25
CA ALA A 430 5.63 5.21 -8.09
C ALA A 430 4.96 6.58 -8.32
N SER A 431 5.73 7.57 -8.77
CA SER A 431 5.23 8.93 -8.99
C SER A 431 4.14 8.99 -10.07
N ILE A 432 4.34 8.33 -11.22
CA ILE A 432 3.36 8.37 -12.32
C ILE A 432 2.09 7.63 -11.92
N THR A 433 2.20 6.49 -11.23
CA THR A 433 1.03 5.75 -10.76
C THR A 433 0.21 6.60 -9.82
N TYR A 434 0.85 7.25 -8.83
CA TYR A 434 0.17 8.14 -7.89
C TYR A 434 -0.52 9.32 -8.59
N ILE A 435 0.22 10.08 -9.42
CA ILE A 435 -0.33 11.25 -10.12
C ILE A 435 -1.52 10.87 -11.02
N VAL A 436 -1.40 9.78 -11.78
CA VAL A 436 -2.47 9.34 -12.68
C VAL A 436 -3.66 8.81 -11.88
N TYR A 437 -3.42 8.08 -10.79
CA TYR A 437 -4.49 7.60 -9.92
C TYR A 437 -5.28 8.75 -9.29
N GLU A 438 -4.60 9.75 -8.72
CA GLU A 438 -5.19 10.95 -8.15
C GLU A 438 -5.99 11.75 -9.19
N ALA A 439 -5.42 11.95 -10.39
CA ALA A 439 -6.11 12.64 -11.47
C ALA A 439 -7.37 11.89 -11.93
N MET A 440 -7.32 10.55 -11.97
CA MET A 440 -8.47 9.72 -12.32
C MET A 440 -9.55 9.75 -11.22
N LYS A 441 -9.15 9.73 -9.94
CA LYS A 441 -10.08 9.82 -8.81
C LYS A 441 -10.89 11.13 -8.86
N LYS A 442 -10.19 12.26 -9.04
CA LYS A 442 -10.77 13.61 -9.21
C LYS A 442 -11.74 13.69 -10.40
N ASN A 443 -11.31 13.20 -11.56
CA ASN A 443 -12.12 13.27 -12.78
C ASN A 443 -13.35 12.36 -12.77
N MET A 444 -13.33 11.29 -11.97
CA MET A 444 -14.43 10.32 -11.88
C MET A 444 -15.41 10.64 -10.74
N ALA A 445 -15.26 11.80 -10.08
CA ALA A 445 -16.03 12.20 -8.90
C ALA A 445 -16.05 11.10 -7.83
N LEU A 446 -14.87 10.52 -7.58
CA LEU A 446 -14.63 9.52 -6.53
C LEU A 446 -14.08 10.15 -5.24
N ASP A 447 -14.08 11.48 -5.17
CA ASP A 447 -13.64 12.27 -4.02
C ASP A 447 -14.78 12.55 -3.06
#